data_AF-A0A142YEK5-F1
#
_entry.id   AF-A0A142YEK5-F1
#
_cell.length_a   1.000
_cell.length_b   1.000
_cell.length_c   1.000
_cell.angle_alpha   90.00
_cell.angle_beta   90.00
_cell.angle_gamma   90.00
#
_symmetry.space_group_name_H-M   'P 1'
#
loop_
_entity.id
_entity.type
_entity.pdbx_description
1 polymer ?
#
loop_
_entity_poly.entity_id
_entity_poly.type
_entity_poly.pdbx_seq_one_letter_code
_entity_poly.pdbx_strand_id
1 'polypeptide(L)'
;MNRYPAGEGWITDVEMGRCCSVTVPVANGSRPAPGDVILFEQGHRRAGEAPHFLNGGDCVQVLLTDVVDLGASDSFAGESNFQISWSPLGRFEAPAPGSSKRVKPTRRP
;
A
#
# COMPACT_ATOMS: atom_id res chain seq x y z
N MET A 1 -3.29 5.57 13.17
CA MET A 1 -3.61 5.09 11.82
C MET A 1 -3.39 6.24 10.85
N ASN A 2 -2.54 6.05 9.85
CA ASN A 2 -2.22 7.09 8.86
C ASN A 2 -3.36 7.20 7.84
N ARG A 3 -3.75 8.43 7.50
CA ARG A 3 -4.85 8.73 6.55
C ARG A 3 -4.27 9.48 5.35
N TYR A 4 -4.64 9.05 4.15
CA TYR A 4 -4.18 9.67 2.91
C TYR A 4 -5.38 10.03 2.02
N PRO A 5 -5.40 11.23 1.43
CA PRO A 5 -6.47 11.61 0.53
C PRO A 5 -6.35 10.84 -0.79
N ALA A 6 -7.49 10.39 -1.30
CA ALA A 6 -7.60 9.69 -2.57
C ALA A 6 -8.83 10.17 -3.35
N GLY A 7 -8.81 10.01 -4.68
CA GLY A 7 -10.00 10.21 -5.51
C GLY A 7 -10.92 8.99 -5.46
N GLU A 8 -12.22 9.19 -5.65
CA GLU A 8 -13.24 8.14 -5.65
C GLU A 8 -12.90 6.97 -6.59
N GLY A 9 -12.62 7.26 -7.86
CA GLY A 9 -12.30 6.22 -8.84
C GLY A 9 -11.05 5.43 -8.46
N TRP A 10 -10.08 6.07 -7.79
CA TRP A 10 -8.88 5.38 -7.31
C TRP A 10 -9.21 4.48 -6.11
N ILE A 11 -10.08 4.92 -5.20
CA ILE A 11 -10.57 4.09 -4.08
C ILE A 11 -11.24 2.83 -4.63
N THR A 12 -12.13 2.97 -5.62
CA THR A 12 -12.75 1.82 -6.29
C THR A 12 -11.71 0.88 -6.91
N ASP A 13 -10.66 1.41 -7.54
CA ASP A 13 -9.59 0.57 -8.10
C ASP A 13 -8.81 -0.20 -7.02
N VAL A 14 -8.63 0.38 -5.83
CA VAL A 14 -8.03 -0.34 -4.68
C VAL A 14 -8.94 -1.44 -4.17
N GLU A 15 -10.23 -1.17 -3.99
CA GLU A 15 -11.22 -2.15 -3.55
C GLU A 15 -11.33 -3.34 -4.51
N MET A 16 -11.27 -3.05 -5.81
CA MET A 16 -11.31 -4.06 -6.87
C MET A 16 -9.96 -4.79 -7.07
N GLY A 17 -8.93 -4.42 -6.31
CA GLY A 17 -7.59 -5.00 -6.40
C GLY A 17 -6.86 -4.68 -7.70
N ARG A 18 -7.24 -3.60 -8.39
CA ARG A 18 -6.60 -3.11 -9.62
C ARG A 18 -5.39 -2.22 -9.31
N CYS A 19 -5.40 -1.57 -8.14
CA CYS A 19 -4.27 -0.79 -7.63
C CYS A 19 -3.83 -1.35 -6.27
N CYS A 20 -2.57 -1.74 -6.17
CA CYS A 20 -1.99 -2.39 -4.99
C CYS A 20 -0.74 -1.68 -4.46
N SER A 21 -0.41 -0.52 -5.02
CA SER A 21 0.76 0.26 -4.64
C SER A 21 0.57 1.73 -4.96
N VAL A 22 1.10 2.62 -4.11
CA VAL A 22 1.07 4.06 -4.36
C VAL A 22 2.24 4.75 -3.66
N THR A 23 2.62 5.92 -4.15
CA THR A 23 3.56 6.79 -3.45
C THR A 23 2.79 7.76 -2.57
N VAL A 24 3.09 7.78 -1.28
CA VAL A 24 2.50 8.71 -0.32
C VAL A 24 3.57 9.60 0.30
N PRO A 25 3.29 10.90 0.46
CA PRO A 25 4.09 11.76 1.29
C PRO A 25 3.80 11.48 2.76
N VAL A 26 4.85 11.40 3.59
CA VAL A 26 4.70 11.17 5.02
C VAL A 26 5.48 12.21 5.83
N ALA A 27 4.79 12.79 6.82
CA ALA A 27 5.37 13.77 7.73
C ALA A 27 6.54 13.20 8.54
N ASN A 28 7.52 14.04 8.83
CA ASN A 28 8.69 13.67 9.62
C ASN A 28 8.29 13.10 10.99
N GLY A 29 8.80 11.90 11.30
CA GLY A 29 8.55 11.20 12.55
C GLY A 29 7.53 10.06 12.47
N SER A 30 6.76 9.97 11.38
CA SER A 30 5.88 8.84 11.09
C SER A 30 6.45 8.09 9.88
N ARG A 31 6.92 6.86 10.07
CA ARG A 31 7.40 6.01 8.98
C ARG A 31 6.47 4.81 8.83
N PRO A 32 5.81 4.62 7.69
CA PRO A 32 5.02 3.42 7.48
C PRO A 32 5.93 2.18 7.49
N ALA A 33 5.41 1.09 8.01
CA ALA A 33 6.06 -0.20 8.03
C ALA A 33 5.14 -1.30 7.49
N PRO A 34 5.69 -2.40 6.95
CA PRO A 34 4.90 -3.59 6.67
C PRO A 34 4.14 -4.06 7.93
N GLY A 35 2.87 -4.43 7.77
CA GLY A 35 1.97 -4.75 8.88
C GLY A 35 1.16 -3.55 9.41
N ASP A 36 1.52 -2.32 9.04
CA ASP A 36 0.69 -1.16 9.35
C ASP A 36 -0.62 -1.20 8.56
N VAL A 37 -1.66 -0.64 9.17
CA VAL A 37 -2.94 -0.43 8.51
C VAL A 37 -3.14 1.06 8.26
N ILE A 38 -3.43 1.41 7.01
CA ILE A 38 -3.63 2.77 6.56
C ILE A 38 -5.01 2.94 5.95
N LEU A 39 -5.50 4.18 5.95
CA LEU A 39 -6.80 4.54 5.39
C LEU A 39 -6.60 5.50 4.22
N PHE A 40 -7.13 5.14 3.06
CA PHE A 40 -7.33 6.07 1.96
C PHE A 40 -8.76 6.58 2.01
N GLU A 41 -8.92 7.89 1.99
CA GLU A 41 -10.22 8.54 2.19
C GLU A 41 -10.44 9.60 1.13
N GLN A 42 -11.68 9.74 0.68
CA GLN A 42 -12.01 10.65 -0.38
C GLN A 42 -11.62 12.08 -0.01
N GLY A 43 -10.76 12.68 -0.81
CA GLY A 43 -10.16 13.95 -0.48
C GLY A 43 -9.16 14.41 -1.53
N HIS A 44 -8.52 15.53 -1.24
CA HIS A 44 -7.47 16.07 -2.08
C HIS A 44 -6.35 16.66 -1.24
N ARG A 45 -5.17 16.74 -1.85
CA ARG A 45 -4.01 17.40 -1.28
C ARG A 45 -3.25 18.10 -2.38
N ARG A 46 -2.90 19.36 -2.14
CA ARG A 46 -1.95 20.11 -2.96
C ARG A 46 -0.58 20.11 -2.28
N ALA A 47 0.49 20.21 -3.06
CA ALA A 47 1.84 20.31 -2.53
C ALA A 47 1.95 21.53 -1.59
N GLY A 48 2.57 21.35 -0.43
CA GLY A 48 2.68 22.38 0.60
C GLY A 48 1.41 22.66 1.41
N GLU A 49 0.28 21.99 1.13
CA GLU A 49 -0.97 22.14 1.88
C GLU A 49 -1.28 20.89 2.71
N ALA A 50 -2.05 21.09 3.78
CA ALA A 50 -2.62 20.00 4.56
C ALA A 50 -3.66 19.23 3.72
N PRO A 51 -3.81 17.92 3.94
CA PRO A 51 -4.84 17.14 3.26
C PRO A 51 -6.25 17.60 3.66
N HIS A 52 -7.14 17.71 2.68
CA HIS A 52 -8.55 18.01 2.86
C HIS A 52 -9.39 16.76 2.59
N PHE A 53 -10.15 16.31 3.60
CA PHE A 53 -11.01 15.14 3.53
C PHE A 53 -12.48 15.55 3.35
N LEU A 54 -13.22 14.78 2.57
CA LEU A 54 -14.66 14.98 2.39
C LEU A 54 -15.44 14.29 3.52
N ASN A 55 -16.34 15.03 4.15
CA ASN A 55 -17.22 14.46 5.17
C ASN A 55 -18.22 13.50 4.54
N GLY A 56 -18.18 12.23 4.97
CA GLY A 56 -19.07 11.18 4.46
C GLY A 56 -18.70 10.65 3.07
N GLY A 57 -17.47 10.93 2.60
CA GLY A 57 -16.95 10.35 1.36
C GLY A 57 -16.51 8.91 1.51
N ASP A 58 -16.19 8.28 0.39
CA ASP A 58 -15.71 6.90 0.35
C ASP A 58 -14.34 6.74 1.02
N CYS A 59 -14.07 5.56 1.56
CA CYS A 59 -12.76 5.23 2.10
C CYS A 59 -12.46 3.75 1.97
N VAL A 60 -11.18 3.41 1.87
CA VAL A 60 -10.68 2.04 1.83
C VAL A 60 -9.49 1.89 2.76
N GLN A 61 -9.51 0.81 3.53
CA GLN A 61 -8.46 0.48 4.48
C GLN A 61 -7.59 -0.66 3.91
N VAL A 62 -6.26 -0.52 3.98
CA VAL A 62 -5.34 -1.54 3.47
C VAL A 62 -4.26 -1.90 4.49
N LEU A 63 -3.88 -3.17 4.51
CA LEU A 63 -2.76 -3.70 5.30
C LEU A 63 -1.49 -3.68 4.43
N LEU A 64 -0.48 -2.94 4.87
CA LEU A 64 0.76 -2.81 4.12
C LEU A 64 1.55 -4.13 4.12
N THR A 65 1.98 -4.54 2.94
CA THR A 65 2.83 -5.72 2.75
C THR A 65 4.27 -5.35 2.43
N ASP A 66 4.49 -4.17 1.84
CA ASP A 66 5.83 -3.66 1.54
C ASP A 66 5.87 -2.13 1.62
N VAL A 67 7.03 -1.59 2.01
CA VAL A 67 7.29 -0.16 2.14
C VAL A 67 8.73 0.15 1.71
N VAL A 68 8.85 1.01 0.69
CA VAL A 68 10.11 1.50 0.16
C VAL A 68 10.21 3.00 0.38
N ASP A 69 11.26 3.44 1.07
CA ASP A 69 11.60 4.85 1.17
C ASP A 69 12.22 5.30 -0.16
N LEU A 70 11.57 6.23 -0.85
CA LEU A 70 12.02 6.70 -2.15
C LEU A 70 13.08 7.79 -2.05
N GLY A 71 13.41 8.29 -0.86
CA GLY A 71 14.51 9.23 -0.68
C GLY A 71 14.37 10.46 -1.59
N ALA A 72 13.29 11.21 -1.40
CA ALA A 72 13.15 12.56 -1.93
C ALA A 72 12.19 13.31 -1.01
N SER A 73 12.73 14.29 -0.28
CA SER A 73 11.91 15.20 0.49
C SER A 73 11.24 16.19 -0.47
N ASP A 74 9.94 16.45 -0.32
CA ASP A 74 9.42 17.70 -0.86
C ASP A 74 10.12 18.81 -0.08
N SER A 75 11.07 19.49 -0.74
CA SER A 75 11.92 20.53 -0.16
C SER A 75 11.12 21.65 0.51
N PHE A 76 9.84 21.79 0.16
CA PHE A 76 8.95 22.82 0.67
C PHE A 76 8.19 22.39 1.94
N ALA A 77 7.80 21.12 2.05
CA ALA A 77 6.99 20.61 3.16
C ALA A 77 7.80 19.79 4.19
N GLY A 78 9.04 19.41 3.84
CA GLY A 78 9.89 18.57 4.69
C GLY A 78 9.38 17.13 4.83
N GLU A 79 8.48 16.68 3.95
CA GLU A 79 7.91 15.33 4.00
C GLU A 79 8.72 14.36 3.15
N SER A 80 8.84 13.12 3.62
CA SER A 80 9.52 12.04 2.89
C SER A 80 8.52 11.23 2.08
N ASN A 81 8.88 10.89 0.83
CA ASN A 81 8.03 10.08 -0.02
C ASN A 81 8.32 8.58 0.18
N PHE A 82 7.25 7.82 0.41
CA PHE A 82 7.31 6.37 0.53
C PHE A 82 6.45 5.72 -0.54
N GLN A 83 7.01 4.75 -1.25
CA GLN A 83 6.20 3.80 -2.02
C GLN A 83 5.72 2.71 -1.07
N ILE A 84 4.41 2.58 -0.96
CA ILE A 84 3.75 1.58 -0.13
C ILE A 84 2.99 0.60 -1.02
N SER A 85 2.92 -0.65 -0.60
CA SER A 85 2.20 -1.71 -1.32
C SER A 85 1.39 -2.57 -0.36
N TRP A 86 0.33 -3.18 -0.86
CA TRP A 86 -0.55 -4.10 -0.15
C TRP A 86 -0.99 -5.24 -1.06
N SER A 87 -1.48 -6.33 -0.48
CA SER A 87 -2.15 -7.38 -1.25
C SER A 87 -3.63 -7.01 -1.45
N PRO A 88 -4.21 -7.31 -2.62
CA PRO A 88 -5.63 -7.07 -2.86
C PRO A 88 -6.48 -7.87 -1.87
N LEU A 89 -7.41 -7.17 -1.21
CA LEU A 89 -8.30 -7.76 -0.22
C LEU A 89 -9.12 -8.88 -0.89
N GLY A 90 -9.09 -10.09 -0.32
CA GLY A 90 -9.86 -11.23 -0.82
C GLY A 90 -9.17 -12.11 -1.86
N ARG A 91 -7.94 -11.78 -2.31
CA ARG A 91 -7.09 -12.75 -3.01
C ARG A 91 -6.03 -13.29 -2.07
N PHE A 92 -6.39 -14.35 -1.36
CA PHE A 92 -5.37 -15.26 -0.85
C PHE A 92 -4.66 -15.84 -2.08
N GLU A 93 -3.47 -15.33 -2.40
CA GLU A 93 -2.54 -16.11 -3.19
C GLU A 93 -2.30 -17.39 -2.40
N ALA A 94 -2.80 -18.52 -2.93
CA ALA A 94 -2.43 -19.82 -2.41
C ALA A 94 -0.89 -19.86 -2.36
N PRO A 95 -0.27 -20.34 -1.27
CA PRO A 95 1.17 -20.41 -1.18
C PRO A 95 1.70 -21.09 -2.44
N ALA A 96 2.63 -20.42 -3.14
CA ALA A 96 3.23 -20.92 -4.35
C ALA A 96 3.54 -22.42 -4.15
N PRO A 97 3.11 -23.32 -5.06
CA PRO A 97 3.31 -24.74 -4.86
C PRO A 97 4.80 -24.97 -4.66
N GLY A 98 5.15 -25.28 -3.40
CA GLY A 98 6.52 -25.55 -3.01
C GLY A 98 7.10 -26.54 -4.00
N SER A 99 8.30 -26.25 -4.48
CA SER A 99 9.08 -27.12 -5.35
C SER A 99 9.12 -28.52 -4.75
N SER A 100 8.16 -29.36 -5.15
CA SER A 100 8.11 -30.75 -4.76
C SER A 100 9.21 -31.40 -5.57
N LYS A 101 10.40 -31.47 -4.96
CA LYS A 101 11.50 -32.29 -5.48
C LYS A 101 10.96 -33.70 -5.54
N ARG A 102 10.50 -34.09 -6.73
CA ARG A 102 10.13 -35.45 -7.10
C ARG A 102 11.40 -36.29 -7.01
N VAL A 103 11.68 -36.83 -5.81
CA VAL A 103 12.69 -37.86 -5.63
C VAL A 103 12.18 -39.09 -6.37
N LYS A 104 12.77 -39.39 -7.53
CA LYS A 104 12.55 -40.67 -8.22
C LYS A 104 13.07 -41.79 -7.32
N PRO A 105 12.31 -42.86 -7.06
CA PRO A 105 12.85 -44.03 -6.39
C PRO A 105 13.75 -44.77 -7.38
N THR A 106 15.06 -44.70 -7.16
CA THR A 106 16.04 -45.48 -7.91
C THR A 106 15.98 -46.92 -7.40
N ARG A 107 15.38 -47.82 -8.18
CA ARG A 107 15.45 -49.27 -7.95
C ARG A 107 16.88 -49.73 -8.30
N ARG A 108 17.61 -50.29 -7.33
CA ARG A 108 18.91 -50.95 -7.55
C ARG A 108 18.71 -52.29 -8.29
N PRO A 109 19.62 -52.67 -9.21
CA PRO A 109 19.90 -54.07 -9.49
C PRO A 109 20.75 -54.72 -8.37
#